data_AF-A0A835YMA0-F1
#
_entry.id   AF-A0A835YMA0-F1
#
_cell.length_a   1.000
_cell.length_b   1.000
_cell.length_c   1.000
_cell.angle_alpha   90.00
_cell.angle_beta   90.00
_cell.angle_gamma   90.00
#
_symmetry.space_group_name_H-M   'P 1'
#
loop_
_entity.id
_entity.type
_entity.pdbx_description
1 polymer ?
#
loop_
_entity_poly.entity_id
_entity_poly.type
_entity_poly.pdbx_seq_one_letter_code
_entity_poly.pdbx_strand_id
1 'polypeptide(L)'
;MVQGKKGSGSGSAKAKGKEPAKGARSSVRKGKKPDNYNPSDPPKKPAAPRESKSGEHEVYEERKPIPEKNQHGQLVFDDAPDFRPNLTPKEVLQRGSFGGTYFRPIHSGVTGQDYKDAHKEFPEDWFEGLNVAKRVTSSIYDTDVNTYGVKCGTDLSDWEEKGWITELDPFGWFQWYCRYYLGRRTSDDERQLGRAARCFGPKGRWRIQLMNKVGRAGTSYDDKSISPVIRQVLQHWGYVLTERDYQLHKKQNGKRMGFKGM
;
A
#
# COMPACT_ATOMS: atom_id res chain seq x y z
N MET A 1 -33.35 -45.34 -54.65
CA MET A 1 -34.73 -44.95 -54.98
C MET A 1 -35.63 -45.26 -53.78
N VAL A 2 -36.64 -44.40 -53.52
CA VAL A 2 -37.67 -44.46 -52.46
C VAL A 2 -37.14 -44.05 -51.06
N GLN A 3 -37.31 -42.84 -50.51
CA GLN A 3 -38.44 -41.91 -50.26
C GLN A 3 -39.57 -42.43 -49.34
N GLY A 4 -39.89 -41.63 -48.30
CA GLY A 4 -41.24 -41.55 -47.67
C GLY A 4 -41.21 -41.42 -46.14
N LYS A 5 -41.30 -40.21 -45.57
CA LYS A 5 -42.52 -39.48 -45.10
C LYS A 5 -43.03 -39.93 -43.71
N LYS A 6 -42.90 -39.07 -42.68
CA LYS A 6 -43.89 -38.10 -42.12
C LYS A 6 -45.06 -38.75 -41.35
N GLY A 7 -45.28 -38.30 -40.10
CA GLY A 7 -46.51 -38.53 -39.35
C GLY A 7 -46.49 -37.93 -37.94
N SER A 8 -47.19 -36.81 -37.78
CA SER A 8 -47.48 -36.03 -36.56
C SER A 8 -48.76 -36.52 -35.87
N GLY A 9 -48.91 -36.35 -34.55
CA GLY A 9 -50.21 -36.52 -33.89
C GLY A 9 -50.23 -36.45 -32.35
N SER A 10 -50.68 -35.31 -31.84
CA SER A 10 -51.06 -34.88 -30.49
C SER A 10 -51.94 -35.81 -29.62
N GLY A 11 -51.85 -35.66 -28.29
CA GLY A 11 -52.89 -36.06 -27.32
C GLY A 11 -52.55 -35.77 -25.84
N SER A 12 -53.18 -34.74 -25.27
CA SER A 12 -53.09 -34.24 -23.87
C SER A 12 -53.78 -35.13 -22.81
N ALA A 13 -53.30 -35.10 -21.55
CA ALA A 13 -54.14 -34.85 -20.36
C ALA A 13 -53.38 -34.71 -19.01
N LYS A 14 -53.48 -33.49 -18.45
CA LYS A 14 -53.80 -33.07 -17.06
C LYS A 14 -52.94 -33.43 -15.84
N ALA A 15 -52.64 -32.33 -15.13
CA ALA A 15 -52.06 -32.14 -13.82
C ALA A 15 -52.94 -32.53 -12.62
N LYS A 16 -52.30 -32.77 -11.47
CA LYS A 16 -52.72 -32.32 -10.12
C LYS A 16 -51.47 -32.08 -9.26
N GLY A 17 -51.37 -30.90 -8.67
CA GLY A 17 -50.27 -30.52 -7.76
C GLY A 17 -50.58 -30.68 -6.28
N LYS A 18 -49.57 -30.43 -5.44
CA LYS A 18 -49.67 -29.83 -4.09
C LYS A 18 -48.29 -29.31 -3.64
N GLU A 19 -48.34 -28.23 -2.87
CA GLU A 19 -47.30 -27.25 -2.51
C GLU A 19 -46.12 -27.77 -1.65
N PRO A 20 -44.98 -27.05 -1.61
CA PRO A 20 -44.01 -27.16 -0.53
C PRO A 20 -44.15 -26.04 0.52
N ALA A 21 -43.89 -26.43 1.77
CA ALA A 21 -43.96 -25.61 2.97
C ALA A 21 -42.76 -24.66 3.16
N LYS A 22 -43.00 -23.64 3.99
CA LYS A 22 -42.20 -22.46 4.31
C LYS A 22 -40.98 -22.76 5.20
N GLY A 23 -39.88 -22.01 5.02
CA GLY A 23 -38.96 -21.70 6.11
C GLY A 23 -37.46 -21.58 5.76
N ALA A 24 -37.03 -20.44 5.22
CA ALA A 24 -35.63 -19.99 5.34
C ALA A 24 -35.59 -18.47 5.51
N ARG A 25 -35.17 -17.99 6.67
CA ARG A 25 -35.01 -16.56 6.99
C ARG A 25 -33.74 -16.02 6.32
N SER A 26 -33.92 -15.24 5.27
CA SER A 26 -32.88 -14.35 4.70
C SER A 26 -32.93 -13.00 5.40
N SER A 27 -31.82 -12.58 6.02
CA SER A 27 -31.67 -11.24 6.58
C SER A 27 -31.13 -10.28 5.52
N VAL A 28 -32.04 -9.64 4.80
CA VAL A 28 -31.72 -8.56 3.85
C VAL A 28 -31.38 -7.29 4.64
N ARG A 29 -30.13 -6.83 4.59
CA ARG A 29 -29.77 -5.47 4.99
C ARG A 29 -30.34 -4.49 3.96
N LYS A 30 -31.25 -3.61 4.41
CA LYS A 30 -31.77 -2.48 3.61
C LYS A 30 -30.61 -1.59 3.13
N GLY A 31 -30.40 -1.53 1.82
CA GLY A 31 -29.53 -0.55 1.19
C GLY A 31 -30.13 0.86 1.32
N LYS A 32 -29.30 1.84 1.68
CA LYS A 32 -29.63 3.26 1.54
C LYS A 32 -29.84 3.56 0.04
N LYS A 33 -30.87 4.37 -0.27
CA LYS A 33 -31.12 4.87 -1.63
C LYS A 33 -29.91 5.68 -2.13
N PRO A 34 -29.56 5.62 -3.41
CA PRO A 34 -28.51 6.47 -3.98
C PRO A 34 -28.95 7.93 -3.96
N ASP A 35 -28.03 8.81 -3.55
CA ASP A 35 -28.22 10.26 -3.54
C ASP A 35 -28.45 10.75 -4.98
N ASN A 36 -29.54 11.48 -5.17
CA ASN A 36 -29.94 12.04 -6.45
C ASN A 36 -29.06 13.27 -6.73
N TYR A 37 -28.04 13.12 -7.59
CA TYR A 37 -27.16 14.22 -7.99
C TYR A 37 -27.91 15.19 -8.91
N ASN A 38 -28.06 16.45 -8.47
CA ASN A 38 -28.61 17.53 -9.29
C ASN A 38 -27.46 18.46 -9.76
N PRO A 39 -27.20 18.58 -11.08
CA PRO A 39 -26.09 19.39 -11.61
C PRO A 39 -26.16 20.90 -11.33
N SER A 40 -27.28 21.39 -10.78
CA SER A 40 -27.47 22.79 -10.38
C SER A 40 -27.26 23.04 -8.89
N ASP A 41 -26.84 22.03 -8.12
CA ASP A 41 -26.46 22.22 -6.72
C ASP A 41 -25.15 23.03 -6.64
N PRO A 42 -25.11 24.15 -5.89
CA PRO A 42 -23.88 24.89 -5.69
C PRO A 42 -22.84 23.98 -5.00
N PRO A 43 -21.54 24.11 -5.34
CA PRO A 43 -20.50 23.27 -4.76
C PRO A 43 -20.57 23.35 -3.24
N LYS A 44 -20.72 22.20 -2.59
CA LYS A 44 -20.70 22.10 -1.12
C LYS A 44 -19.39 22.73 -0.65
N LYS A 45 -19.50 23.77 0.19
CA LYS A 45 -18.35 24.39 0.85
C LYS A 45 -17.50 23.29 1.50
N PRO A 46 -16.16 23.35 1.38
CA PRO A 46 -15.30 22.39 2.04
C PRO A 46 -15.62 22.37 3.53
N ALA A 47 -15.78 21.16 4.08
CA ALA A 47 -15.96 21.00 5.51
C ALA A 47 -14.73 21.59 6.22
N ALA A 48 -14.97 22.40 7.25
CA ALA A 48 -13.90 22.95 8.07
C ALA A 48 -12.98 21.83 8.58
N PRO A 49 -11.66 22.05 8.66
CA PRO A 49 -10.73 21.09 9.23
C PRO A 49 -11.22 20.68 10.62
N ARG A 50 -11.32 19.38 10.88
CA ARG A 50 -11.54 18.88 12.24
C ARG A 50 -10.28 19.19 13.02
N GLU A 51 -10.38 20.07 14.02
CA GLU A 51 -9.31 20.33 14.97
C GLU A 51 -8.91 19.01 15.65
N SER A 52 -7.82 18.39 15.17
CA SER A 52 -7.08 17.41 15.94
C SER A 52 -6.31 18.19 17.00
N LYS A 53 -6.57 17.91 18.28
CA LYS A 53 -5.80 18.46 19.40
C LYS A 53 -4.31 18.24 19.13
N SER A 54 -3.60 19.31 18.80
CA SER A 54 -2.16 19.36 18.61
C SER A 54 -1.48 19.18 19.97
N GLY A 55 -1.22 17.93 20.36
CA GLY A 55 0.02 17.71 21.09
C GLY A 55 1.14 17.90 20.08
N GLU A 56 2.00 18.90 20.26
CA GLU A 56 3.18 19.10 19.42
C GLU A 56 3.98 17.79 19.42
N HIS A 57 4.27 17.23 18.24
CA HIS A 57 5.12 16.07 18.17
C HIS A 57 6.55 16.50 18.57
N GLU A 58 7.17 15.71 19.44
CA GLU A 58 8.47 16.03 20.00
C GLU A 58 9.56 15.27 19.25
N VAL A 59 10.69 15.94 18.96
CA VAL A 59 11.92 15.29 18.50
C VAL A 59 12.82 15.07 19.69
N TYR A 60 13.27 13.83 19.89
CA TYR A 60 14.17 13.50 20.98
C TYR A 60 15.61 13.88 20.63
N GLU A 61 16.33 14.44 21.60
CA GLU A 61 17.73 14.88 21.44
C GLU A 61 18.68 13.70 21.17
N GLU A 62 18.43 12.55 21.78
CA GLU A 62 19.28 11.37 21.61
C GLU A 62 19.17 10.81 20.18
N ARG A 63 20.33 10.63 19.54
CA ARG A 63 20.43 10.04 18.20
C ARG A 63 20.88 8.59 18.28
N LYS A 64 20.20 7.71 17.56
CA LYS A 64 20.59 6.31 17.40
C LYS A 64 21.62 6.13 16.28
N PRO A 65 22.48 5.10 16.33
CA PRO A 65 23.41 4.80 15.24
C PRO A 65 22.65 4.44 13.96
N ILE A 66 23.32 4.60 12.82
CA ILE A 66 22.81 4.11 11.53
C ILE A 66 22.70 2.57 11.62
N PRO A 67 21.56 1.98 11.25
CA PRO A 67 21.34 0.54 11.37
C PRO A 67 22.20 -0.25 10.38
N GLU A 68 22.61 -1.45 10.79
CA GLU A 68 23.29 -2.40 9.90
C GLU A 68 22.31 -3.41 9.30
N LYS A 69 22.68 -3.98 8.14
CA LYS A 69 21.94 -5.11 7.56
C LYS A 69 22.41 -6.41 8.20
N ASN A 70 21.46 -7.25 8.63
CA ASN A 70 21.75 -8.61 9.04
C ASN A 70 22.08 -9.53 7.82
N GLN A 71 22.42 -10.78 8.10
CA GLN A 71 22.67 -11.83 7.08
C GLN A 71 21.50 -12.11 6.10
N HIS A 72 20.32 -11.54 6.33
CA HIS A 72 19.15 -11.64 5.45
C HIS A 72 18.88 -10.33 4.69
N GLY A 73 19.79 -9.36 4.77
CA GLY A 73 19.67 -8.06 4.11
C GLY A 73 18.67 -7.11 4.75
N GLN A 74 18.21 -7.39 5.98
CA GLN A 74 17.25 -6.55 6.71
C GLN A 74 17.99 -5.59 7.62
N LEU A 75 17.57 -4.33 7.64
CA LEU A 75 18.06 -3.34 8.59
C LEU A 75 17.61 -3.68 10.00
N VAL A 76 18.53 -3.59 10.95
CA VAL A 76 18.29 -3.89 12.37
C VAL A 76 18.40 -2.59 13.17
N PHE A 77 17.28 -2.24 13.80
CA PHE A 77 17.21 -1.17 14.79
C PHE A 77 17.06 -1.81 16.17
N ASP A 78 17.95 -1.48 17.09
CA ASP A 78 17.96 -2.06 18.44
C ASP A 78 16.72 -1.68 19.24
N ASP A 79 16.24 -0.45 19.05
CA ASP A 79 15.08 0.12 19.72
C ASP A 79 13.75 -0.15 19.00
N ALA A 80 13.79 -0.77 17.81
CA ALA A 80 12.61 -1.22 17.07
C ALA A 80 12.85 -2.59 16.41
N PRO A 81 12.93 -3.68 17.19
CA PRO A 81 13.32 -5.00 16.68
C PRO A 81 12.34 -5.63 15.68
N ASP A 82 11.10 -5.16 15.61
CA ASP A 82 10.11 -5.66 14.64
C ASP A 82 10.10 -4.86 13.32
N PHE A 83 10.74 -3.69 13.29
CA PHE A 83 10.89 -2.90 12.09
C PHE A 83 12.12 -3.39 11.32
N ARG A 84 11.84 -4.11 10.23
CA ARG A 84 12.85 -4.81 9.41
C ARG A 84 12.70 -4.50 7.91
N PRO A 85 12.80 -3.22 7.49
CA PRO A 85 12.93 -2.91 6.07
C PRO A 85 14.20 -3.56 5.51
N ASN A 86 14.22 -3.92 4.23
CA ASN A 86 15.40 -4.49 3.56
C ASN A 86 15.97 -3.57 2.47
N LEU A 87 15.41 -2.37 2.34
CA LEU A 87 15.93 -1.28 1.54
C LEU A 87 16.23 -0.08 2.45
N THR A 88 17.45 0.45 2.37
CA THR A 88 17.84 1.75 2.90
C THR A 88 17.10 2.88 2.17
N PRO A 89 17.00 4.08 2.75
CA PRO A 89 16.48 5.25 2.04
C PRO A 89 17.19 5.51 0.70
N LYS A 90 18.53 5.39 0.66
CA LYS A 90 19.34 5.45 -0.56
C LYS A 90 18.84 4.45 -1.61
N GLU A 91 18.68 3.18 -1.24
CA GLU A 91 18.21 2.15 -2.17
C GLU A 91 16.78 2.42 -2.67
N VAL A 92 15.89 2.96 -1.84
CA VAL A 92 14.53 3.34 -2.25
C VAL A 92 14.57 4.48 -3.28
N LEU A 93 15.38 5.52 -3.05
CA LEU A 93 15.54 6.64 -3.98
C LEU A 93 16.14 6.19 -5.31
N GLN A 94 17.23 5.41 -5.25
CA GLN A 94 17.95 4.93 -6.44
C GLN A 94 17.08 4.04 -7.34
N ARG A 95 16.11 3.33 -6.75
CA ARG A 95 15.10 2.53 -7.45
C ARG A 95 14.01 3.36 -8.13
N GLY A 96 14.02 4.68 -7.95
CA GLY A 96 13.04 5.61 -8.49
C GLY A 96 11.65 5.36 -7.93
N SER A 97 11.55 5.03 -6.65
CA SER A 97 10.31 4.49 -6.08
C SER A 97 9.09 5.42 -6.20
N PHE A 98 9.26 6.71 -6.43
CA PHE A 98 8.19 7.69 -6.29
C PHE A 98 7.88 8.47 -7.58
N GLY A 99 8.21 7.92 -8.75
CA GLY A 99 7.92 8.58 -10.04
C GLY A 99 8.60 9.93 -10.22
N GLY A 100 9.68 10.16 -9.48
CA GLY A 100 10.43 11.40 -9.54
C GLY A 100 9.94 12.54 -8.64
N THR A 101 8.87 12.33 -7.87
CA THR A 101 8.13 13.46 -7.26
C THR A 101 8.17 13.54 -5.74
N TYR A 102 8.97 12.70 -5.08
CA TYR A 102 8.87 12.59 -3.63
C TYR A 102 9.22 13.89 -2.92
N PHE A 103 10.35 14.51 -3.27
CA PHE A 103 10.79 15.79 -2.72
C PHE A 103 10.53 16.94 -3.70
N ARG A 104 9.40 16.88 -4.43
CA ARG A 104 8.93 18.02 -5.24
C ARG A 104 8.62 19.23 -4.36
N PRO A 105 8.60 20.45 -4.92
CA PRO A 105 8.05 21.60 -4.20
C PRO A 105 6.59 21.34 -3.77
N ILE A 106 6.26 21.60 -2.51
CA ILE A 106 4.91 21.44 -1.96
C ILE A 106 4.53 22.65 -1.09
N HIS A 107 3.24 22.93 -1.04
CA HIS A 107 2.64 23.66 0.07
C HIS A 107 2.04 22.63 1.03
N SER A 108 2.39 22.65 2.31
CA SER A 108 1.78 21.74 3.30
C SER A 108 0.57 22.41 3.95
N GLY A 109 -0.59 21.78 3.85
CA GLY A 109 -1.78 22.18 4.58
C GLY A 109 -1.68 21.94 6.09
N VAL A 110 -0.73 21.09 6.54
CA VAL A 110 -0.50 20.82 7.97
C VAL A 110 0.31 21.92 8.64
N THR A 111 1.39 22.38 8.00
CA THR A 111 2.27 23.43 8.58
C THR A 111 1.96 24.83 8.08
N GLY A 112 1.21 24.97 6.98
CA GLY A 112 0.95 26.23 6.31
C GLY A 112 2.17 26.80 5.57
N GLN A 113 3.22 25.99 5.36
CA GLN A 113 4.49 26.43 4.77
C GLN A 113 4.74 25.84 3.39
N ASP A 114 5.49 26.57 2.59
CA ASP A 114 6.05 26.09 1.32
C ASP A 114 7.40 25.43 1.55
N TYR A 115 7.54 24.19 1.09
CA TYR A 115 8.80 23.44 1.12
C TYR A 115 9.34 23.27 -0.29
N LYS A 116 10.62 23.57 -0.47
CA LYS A 116 11.42 23.29 -1.67
C LYS A 116 12.77 22.74 -1.25
N ASP A 117 13.41 21.99 -2.14
CA ASP A 117 14.75 21.43 -1.94
C ASP A 117 14.91 20.54 -0.69
N ALA A 118 13.81 19.96 -0.17
CA ALA A 118 13.85 19.13 1.04
C ALA A 118 14.80 17.92 0.95
N HIS A 119 15.13 17.47 -0.27
CA HIS A 119 16.12 16.43 -0.50
C HIS A 119 17.54 16.80 0.00
N LYS A 120 17.88 18.10 0.06
CA LYS A 120 19.19 18.61 0.52
C LYS A 120 19.44 18.38 2.02
N GLU A 121 18.41 17.97 2.76
CA GLU A 121 18.57 17.54 4.15
C GLU A 121 19.35 16.21 4.25
N PHE A 122 19.31 15.38 3.21
CA PHE A 122 19.85 14.03 3.25
C PHE A 122 21.24 13.94 2.62
N PRO A 123 22.05 12.91 2.97
CA PRO A 123 23.40 12.74 2.44
C PRO A 123 23.46 12.80 0.91
N GLU A 124 24.40 13.56 0.37
CA GLU A 124 24.54 13.78 -1.07
C GLU A 124 24.77 12.48 -1.85
N ASP A 125 25.48 11.51 -1.23
CA ASP A 125 25.77 10.20 -1.82
C ASP A 125 24.49 9.38 -2.09
N TRP A 126 23.36 9.69 -1.44
CA TRP A 126 22.09 9.03 -1.72
C TRP A 126 21.58 9.34 -3.12
N PHE A 127 21.96 10.51 -3.65
CA PHE A 127 21.52 11.05 -4.93
C PHE A 127 22.58 10.97 -6.02
N GLU A 128 23.78 10.47 -5.70
CA GLU A 128 24.86 10.27 -6.66
C GLU A 128 24.37 9.45 -7.86
N GLY A 129 24.67 9.94 -9.06
CA GLY A 129 24.24 9.33 -10.33
C GLY A 129 22.76 9.54 -10.69
N LEU A 130 21.95 10.16 -9.82
CA LEU A 130 20.56 10.51 -10.15
C LEU A 130 20.47 11.87 -10.82
N ASN A 131 19.66 11.97 -11.87
CA ASN A 131 19.13 13.27 -12.29
C ASN A 131 18.11 13.73 -11.24
N VAL A 132 18.54 14.56 -10.29
CA VAL A 132 17.71 15.04 -9.17
C VAL A 132 16.43 15.72 -9.64
N ALA A 133 16.53 16.59 -10.65
CA ALA A 133 15.38 17.31 -11.20
C ALA A 133 14.31 16.36 -11.75
N LYS A 134 14.71 15.27 -12.43
CA LYS A 134 13.78 14.30 -13.00
C LYS A 134 13.33 13.22 -12.01
N ARG A 135 14.23 12.75 -11.14
CA ARG A 135 14.02 11.52 -10.33
C ARG A 135 13.76 11.77 -8.85
N VAL A 136 13.79 13.02 -8.39
CA VAL A 136 13.64 13.35 -6.97
C VAL A 136 12.69 14.52 -6.73
N THR A 137 12.84 15.61 -7.49
CA THR A 137 12.14 16.88 -7.26
C THR A 137 11.17 17.28 -8.36
N SER A 138 10.85 16.38 -9.29
CA SER A 138 9.90 16.67 -10.38
C SER A 138 8.50 16.93 -9.81
N SER A 139 7.82 17.97 -10.31
CA SER A 139 6.40 18.17 -10.00
C SER A 139 5.49 17.21 -10.77
N ILE A 140 6.01 16.53 -11.79
CA ILE A 140 5.26 15.63 -12.67
C ILE A 140 5.70 14.19 -12.40
N TYR A 141 4.73 13.32 -12.12
CA TYR A 141 4.96 11.91 -11.90
C TYR A 141 5.26 11.19 -13.22
N ASP A 142 6.41 10.53 -13.28
CA ASP A 142 6.89 9.78 -14.43
C ASP A 142 7.00 8.29 -14.06
N THR A 143 6.21 7.42 -14.72
CA THR A 143 6.29 5.97 -14.47
C THR A 143 7.55 5.34 -15.02
N ASP A 144 8.22 5.96 -16.00
CA ASP A 144 9.38 5.39 -16.69
C ASP A 144 10.62 5.39 -15.81
N VAL A 145 10.62 6.21 -14.74
CA VAL A 145 11.71 6.22 -13.75
C VAL A 145 11.50 5.22 -12.61
N ASN A 146 10.33 4.57 -12.54
CA ASN A 146 9.98 3.59 -11.51
C ASN A 146 10.53 2.20 -11.84
N THR A 147 10.94 1.45 -10.82
CA THR A 147 11.35 0.04 -10.98
C THR A 147 10.27 -0.84 -11.63
N TYR A 148 8.99 -0.58 -11.36
CA TYR A 148 7.88 -1.43 -11.82
C TYR A 148 7.01 -0.79 -12.91
N GLY A 149 7.38 0.38 -13.43
CA GLY A 149 6.67 1.02 -14.56
C GLY A 149 5.20 1.35 -14.31
N VAL A 150 4.78 1.54 -13.05
CA VAL A 150 3.38 1.81 -12.67
C VAL A 150 3.26 2.99 -11.74
N LYS A 151 2.17 3.76 -11.87
CA LYS A 151 1.82 4.80 -10.90
C LYS A 151 1.25 4.15 -9.64
N CYS A 152 1.72 4.63 -8.49
CA CYS A 152 1.28 4.18 -7.19
C CYS A 152 1.30 5.33 -6.18
N GLY A 153 0.41 5.28 -5.19
CA GLY A 153 0.26 6.33 -4.18
C GLY A 153 -0.99 7.19 -4.42
N THR A 154 -1.38 7.92 -3.38
CA THR A 154 -2.35 9.02 -3.46
C THR A 154 -1.61 10.33 -3.30
N ASP A 155 -2.26 11.44 -3.61
CA ASP A 155 -1.62 12.76 -3.54
C ASP A 155 -1.46 13.26 -2.08
N LEU A 156 -0.71 14.34 -1.89
CA LEU A 156 -0.39 14.88 -0.56
C LEU A 156 -1.65 15.32 0.19
N SER A 157 -2.59 15.97 -0.48
CA SER A 157 -3.87 16.41 0.10
C SER A 157 -4.62 15.24 0.75
N ASP A 158 -4.68 14.09 0.07
CA ASP A 158 -5.30 12.87 0.60
C ASP A 158 -4.59 12.36 1.86
N TRP A 159 -3.28 12.59 1.99
CA TRP A 159 -2.51 12.18 3.16
C TRP A 159 -2.77 13.13 4.34
N GLU A 160 -2.84 14.43 4.07
CA GLU A 160 -3.16 15.46 5.06
C GLU A 160 -4.60 15.27 5.59
N GLU A 161 -5.58 15.07 4.71
CA GLU A 161 -6.99 14.80 5.10
C GLU A 161 -7.15 13.54 5.95
N LYS A 162 -6.29 12.53 5.73
CA LYS A 162 -6.29 11.27 6.50
C LYS A 162 -5.47 11.35 7.79
N GLY A 163 -4.88 12.50 8.11
CA GLY A 163 -4.03 12.68 9.29
C GLY A 163 -2.75 11.84 9.25
N TRP A 164 -2.23 11.58 8.04
CA TRP A 164 -1.00 10.78 7.86
C TRP A 164 0.27 11.61 7.89
N ILE A 165 0.13 12.93 7.74
CA ILE A 165 1.20 13.93 7.76
C ILE A 165 1.21 14.61 9.13
N THR A 166 2.41 14.92 9.62
CA THR A 166 2.65 15.72 10.82
C THR A 166 3.57 16.87 10.45
N GLU A 167 3.61 17.88 11.30
CA GLU A 167 4.50 19.02 11.20
C GLU A 167 5.98 18.63 11.23
N LEU A 168 6.31 17.50 11.87
CA LEU A 168 7.66 16.97 11.87
C LEU A 168 8.07 16.51 10.48
N ASP A 169 7.20 15.85 9.72
CA ASP A 169 7.52 15.23 8.43
C ASP A 169 6.48 15.63 7.36
N PRO A 170 6.58 16.85 6.79
CA PRO A 170 5.60 17.38 5.83
C PRO A 170 5.52 16.58 4.52
N PHE A 171 6.56 15.80 4.19
CA PHE A 171 6.55 14.87 3.05
C PHE A 171 6.06 13.47 3.42
N GLY A 172 5.71 13.22 4.68
CA GLY A 172 5.12 11.98 5.16
C GLY A 172 6.12 10.85 5.42
N TRP A 173 5.62 9.61 5.33
CA TRP A 173 6.29 8.43 5.90
C TRP A 173 7.72 8.20 5.41
N PHE A 174 8.02 8.40 4.11
CA PHE A 174 9.38 8.13 3.65
C PHE A 174 10.38 9.22 4.08
N GLN A 175 9.95 10.47 4.30
CA GLN A 175 10.78 11.48 4.97
C GLN A 175 11.05 11.08 6.42
N TRP A 176 10.00 10.66 7.14
CA TRP A 176 10.17 10.10 8.48
C TRP A 176 11.17 8.94 8.47
N TYR A 177 11.07 8.02 7.52
CA TYR A 177 11.97 6.87 7.39
C TYR A 177 13.42 7.29 7.11
N CYS A 178 13.63 8.29 6.24
CA CYS A 178 14.97 8.84 5.99
C CYS A 178 15.61 9.36 7.28
N ARG A 179 14.87 10.13 8.07
CA ARG A 179 15.37 10.71 9.33
C ARG A 179 15.52 9.67 10.43
N TYR A 180 14.60 8.71 10.52
CA TYR A 180 14.66 7.57 11.45
C TYR A 180 15.88 6.69 11.18
N TYR A 181 16.20 6.44 9.91
CA TYR A 181 17.41 5.75 9.46
C TYR A 181 18.69 6.51 9.85
N LEU A 182 18.67 7.84 9.79
CA LEU A 182 19.76 8.73 10.23
C LEU A 182 19.73 9.00 11.75
N GLY A 183 19.07 8.14 12.53
CA GLY A 183 19.12 8.14 13.98
C GLY A 183 18.14 9.06 14.70
N ARG A 184 17.29 9.84 14.00
CA ARG A 184 16.26 10.67 14.66
C ARG A 184 15.21 9.78 15.31
N ARG A 185 14.75 10.15 16.51
CA ARG A 185 13.58 9.58 17.17
C ARG A 185 12.59 10.67 17.56
N THR A 186 11.31 10.36 17.54
CA THR A 186 10.23 11.31 17.80
C THR A 186 9.07 10.65 18.53
N SER A 187 8.18 11.47 19.10
CA SER A 187 6.94 10.97 19.69
C SER A 187 5.96 10.34 18.67
N ASP A 188 6.23 10.48 17.36
CA ASP A 188 5.43 9.89 16.28
C ASP A 188 5.91 8.48 15.87
N ASP A 189 7.06 8.02 16.38
CA ASP A 189 7.73 6.79 15.92
C ASP A 189 6.83 5.56 16.06
N GLU A 190 6.15 5.39 17.20
CA GLU A 190 5.27 4.24 17.42
C GLU A 190 4.17 4.14 16.34
N ARG A 191 3.58 5.28 15.96
CA ARG A 191 2.55 5.33 14.92
C ARG A 191 3.13 4.94 13.57
N GLN A 192 4.30 5.47 13.21
CA GLN A 192 4.93 5.21 11.92
C GLN A 192 5.44 3.77 11.80
N LEU A 193 6.03 3.22 12.86
CA LEU A 193 6.41 1.82 12.99
C LEU A 193 5.19 0.91 12.86
N GLY A 194 4.08 1.24 13.54
CA GLY A 194 2.82 0.52 13.42
C GLY A 194 2.24 0.55 12.01
N ARG A 195 2.36 1.66 11.27
CA ARG A 195 1.94 1.73 9.86
C ARG A 195 2.81 0.84 8.98
N ALA A 196 4.13 0.86 9.17
CA ALA A 196 5.07 0.01 8.46
C ALA A 196 4.80 -1.48 8.69
N ALA A 197 4.55 -1.88 9.94
CA ALA A 197 4.21 -3.26 10.30
C ALA A 197 2.93 -3.75 9.59
N ARG A 198 1.88 -2.90 9.52
CA ARG A 198 0.64 -3.20 8.78
C ARG A 198 0.85 -3.27 7.27
N CYS A 199 1.87 -2.59 6.74
CA CYS A 199 2.21 -2.61 5.32
C CYS A 199 3.00 -3.87 4.94
N PHE A 200 4.20 -4.04 5.51
CA PHE A 200 5.19 -5.04 5.07
C PHE A 200 5.73 -5.93 6.19
N GLY A 201 5.27 -5.78 7.44
CA GLY A 201 5.65 -6.68 8.53
C GLY A 201 5.24 -8.14 8.26
N PRO A 202 5.57 -9.10 9.15
CA PRO A 202 5.23 -10.51 8.96
C PRO A 202 3.74 -10.78 8.71
N LYS A 203 2.87 -9.94 9.28
CA LYS A 203 1.40 -9.95 9.08
C LYS A 203 0.90 -8.80 8.17
N GLY A 204 1.81 -8.11 7.49
CA GLY A 204 1.53 -6.93 6.69
C GLY A 204 0.64 -7.24 5.50
N ARG A 205 -0.38 -6.41 5.29
CA ARG A 205 -1.42 -6.58 4.27
C ARG A 205 -0.82 -6.74 2.88
N TRP A 206 0.05 -5.80 2.48
CA TRP A 206 0.57 -5.74 1.12
C TRP A 206 1.58 -6.85 0.86
N ARG A 207 2.43 -7.16 1.85
CA ARG A 207 3.38 -8.27 1.78
C ARG A 207 2.66 -9.61 1.63
N ILE A 208 1.68 -9.91 2.49
CA ILE A 208 0.88 -11.15 2.39
C ILE A 208 0.11 -11.21 1.07
N GLN A 209 -0.49 -10.10 0.65
CA GLN A 209 -1.26 -10.07 -0.61
C GLN A 209 -0.36 -10.37 -1.81
N LEU A 210 0.86 -9.82 -1.87
CA LEU A 210 1.81 -10.12 -2.94
C LEU A 210 2.18 -11.61 -2.94
N MET A 211 2.59 -12.17 -1.80
CA MET A 211 2.99 -13.58 -1.70
C MET A 211 1.86 -14.54 -2.07
N ASN A 212 0.61 -14.22 -1.68
CA ASN A 212 -0.56 -15.00 -2.08
C ASN A 212 -0.79 -14.96 -3.60
N LYS A 213 -0.60 -13.80 -4.24
CA LYS A 213 -0.75 -13.68 -5.69
C LYS A 213 0.34 -14.43 -6.45
N VAL A 214 1.59 -14.33 -6.00
CA VAL A 214 2.71 -15.13 -6.54
C VAL A 214 2.41 -16.62 -6.40
N GLY A 215 2.01 -17.07 -5.21
CA GLY A 215 1.66 -18.48 -4.96
C GLY A 215 0.51 -19.00 -5.83
N ARG A 216 -0.52 -18.18 -6.07
CA ARG A 216 -1.62 -18.54 -6.98
C ARG A 216 -1.21 -18.61 -8.44
N ALA A 217 -0.28 -17.75 -8.86
CA ALA A 217 0.26 -17.76 -10.22
C ALA A 217 1.24 -18.93 -10.44
N GLY A 218 1.76 -19.55 -9.37
CA GLY A 218 2.71 -20.66 -9.48
C GLY A 218 4.08 -20.26 -10.02
N THR A 219 4.46 -18.97 -9.90
CA THR A 219 5.71 -18.41 -10.43
C THR A 219 6.74 -18.15 -9.31
N SER A 220 7.93 -17.66 -9.67
CA SER A 220 8.98 -17.28 -8.74
C SER A 220 8.62 -16.03 -7.91
N TYR A 221 9.19 -15.89 -6.72
CA TYR A 221 8.92 -14.77 -5.80
C TYR A 221 9.21 -13.39 -6.41
N ASP A 222 10.17 -13.34 -7.33
CA ASP A 222 10.71 -12.15 -7.95
C ASP A 222 10.07 -11.81 -9.31
N ASP A 223 9.10 -12.60 -9.79
CA ASP A 223 8.37 -12.30 -11.02
C ASP A 223 7.66 -10.94 -10.94
N LYS A 224 8.27 -9.94 -11.58
CA LYS A 224 7.83 -8.53 -11.52
C LYS A 224 6.49 -8.31 -12.21
N SER A 225 6.04 -9.21 -13.09
CA SER A 225 4.74 -9.12 -13.74
C SER A 225 3.59 -9.32 -12.74
N ILE A 226 3.85 -10.03 -11.63
CA ILE A 226 2.83 -10.26 -10.61
C ILE A 226 2.66 -9.03 -9.73
N SER A 227 1.55 -8.33 -9.95
CA SER A 227 1.11 -7.17 -9.17
C SER A 227 2.19 -6.09 -9.01
N PRO A 228 2.66 -5.51 -10.12
CA PRO A 228 3.66 -4.44 -10.10
C PRO A 228 3.27 -3.29 -9.16
N VAL A 229 1.98 -2.96 -9.07
CA VAL A 229 1.47 -1.94 -8.13
C VAL A 229 1.76 -2.30 -6.67
N ILE A 230 1.54 -3.55 -6.24
CA ILE A 230 1.83 -3.94 -4.84
C ILE A 230 3.33 -3.98 -4.59
N ARG A 231 4.12 -4.40 -5.59
CA ARG A 231 5.58 -4.36 -5.49
C ARG A 231 6.09 -2.92 -5.34
N GLN A 232 5.49 -1.98 -6.08
CA GLN A 232 5.76 -0.55 -5.99
C GLN A 232 5.35 0.01 -4.61
N VAL A 233 4.14 -0.33 -4.10
CA VAL A 233 3.72 0.02 -2.73
C VAL A 233 4.77 -0.45 -1.73
N LEU A 234 5.17 -1.71 -1.76
CA LEU A 234 6.14 -2.24 -0.80
C LEU A 234 7.49 -1.51 -0.89
N GLN A 235 7.93 -1.17 -2.11
CA GLN A 235 9.16 -0.43 -2.35
C GLN A 235 9.12 0.97 -1.73
N HIS A 236 7.97 1.67 -1.79
CA HIS A 236 7.77 2.96 -1.11
C HIS A 236 8.01 2.87 0.39
N TRP A 237 7.72 1.71 0.98
CA TRP A 237 7.84 1.45 2.42
C TRP A 237 9.19 0.81 2.79
N GLY A 238 10.17 0.79 1.89
CA GLY A 238 11.50 0.25 2.17
C GLY A 238 11.57 -1.29 2.16
N TYR A 239 10.63 -1.96 1.49
CA TYR A 239 10.60 -3.43 1.39
C TYR A 239 10.53 -3.94 -0.05
N VAL A 240 11.32 -4.96 -0.34
CA VAL A 240 11.16 -5.83 -1.52
C VAL A 240 10.97 -7.27 -1.08
N LEU A 241 10.10 -8.02 -1.77
CA LEU A 241 9.87 -9.43 -1.43
C LEU A 241 11.15 -10.25 -1.66
N THR A 242 11.56 -11.00 -0.65
CA THR A 242 12.69 -11.93 -0.71
C THR A 242 12.22 -13.37 -0.85
N GLU A 243 13.11 -14.23 -1.36
CA GLU A 243 12.84 -15.66 -1.44
C GLU A 243 12.60 -16.26 -0.06
N ARG A 244 13.41 -15.86 0.94
CA ARG A 244 13.26 -16.29 2.33
C ARG A 244 11.85 -16.01 2.86
N ASP A 245 11.39 -14.77 2.69
CA ASP A 245 10.07 -14.34 3.16
C ASP A 245 8.94 -15.13 2.47
N TYR A 246 9.09 -15.37 1.17
CA TYR A 246 8.14 -16.15 0.39
C TYR A 246 8.10 -17.63 0.84
N GLN A 247 9.25 -18.25 1.06
CA GLN A 247 9.34 -19.64 1.52
C GLN A 247 8.79 -19.83 2.94
N LEU A 248 9.07 -18.89 3.86
CA LEU A 248 8.47 -18.88 5.19
C LEU A 248 6.94 -18.79 5.12
N HIS A 249 6.40 -17.94 4.24
CA HIS A 249 4.96 -17.83 4.02
C HIS A 249 4.35 -19.11 3.44
N LYS A 250 5.01 -19.75 2.46
CA LYS A 250 4.57 -21.05 1.91
C LYS A 250 4.51 -22.13 2.97
N LYS A 251 5.54 -22.23 3.83
CA LYS A 251 5.60 -23.23 4.92
C LYS A 251 4.46 -23.02 5.92
N GLN A 252 4.14 -21.78 6.28
CA GLN A 252 3.05 -21.46 7.20
C GLN A 252 1.68 -21.79 6.61
N ASN A 253 1.46 -21.49 5.33
CA ASN A 253 0.19 -21.80 4.65
C ASN A 253 0.03 -23.30 4.35
N GLY A 254 1.10 -24.00 4.00
CA GLY A 254 1.10 -25.46 3.83
C GLY A 254 0.68 -26.18 5.11
N LYS A 255 1.18 -25.74 6.28
CA LYS A 255 0.73 -26.23 7.58
C LYS A 255 -0.75 -25.94 7.87
N ARG A 256 -1.27 -24.81 7.39
CA ARG A 256 -2.69 -24.43 7.56
C ARG A 256 -3.66 -25.24 6.70
N MET A 257 -3.18 -25.84 5.60
CA MET A 257 -3.95 -26.69 4.70
C MET A 257 -3.84 -28.19 5.05
N GLY A 258 -2.85 -28.58 5.87
CA GLY A 258 -2.57 -29.96 6.26
C GLY A 258 -2.91 -30.28 7.71
N PHE A 259 -4.17 -30.08 8.12
CA PHE A 259 -4.83 -30.70 9.29
C PHE A 259 -6.35 -30.49 9.17
N LYS A 260 -6.95 -31.11 8.15
CA LYS A 260 -8.39 -31.38 8.02
C LYS A 260 -8.49 -32.74 7.34
N GLY A 261 -8.25 -33.79 8.12
CA GLY A 261 -8.16 -35.15 7.60
C GLY A 261 -7.49 -36.10 8.58
N MET A 262 -8.06 -36.19 9.78
CA MET A 262 -8.18 -37.42 10.57
C MET A 262 -9.58 -37.41 11.17
#